data_AF-A0A4U7MSE3-F1
#
_entry.id   AF-A0A4U7MSE3-F1
#
_cell.length_a   1.000
_cell.length_b   1.000
_cell.length_c   1.000
_cell.angle_alpha   90.00
_cell.angle_beta   90.00
_cell.angle_gamma   90.00
#
_symmetry.space_group_name_H-M   'P 1'
#
loop_
_entity.id
_entity.type
_entity.pdbx_description
1 polymer ?
#
loop_
_entity_poly.entity_id
_entity_poly.type
_entity_poly.pdbx_seq_one_letter_code
_entity_poly.pdbx_strand_id
1 'polypeptide(L)'
;MQAWRTDNALPRLIPRLRAAGYDVLVTADHGMNADGHHAGNQPCLRAVPFYSFSEQVHADEKLVLDQGAIAPTILNLIGIDTPESMIVPALVK
;
A
#
# COMPACT_ATOMS: atom_id res chain seq x y z
N MET A 1 4.01 5.77 -19.60
CA MET A 1 3.15 6.98 -19.50
C MET A 1 2.37 7.07 -18.19
N GLN A 2 1.74 5.99 -17.70
CA GLN A 2 0.93 6.04 -16.47
C GLN A 2 1.74 6.34 -15.20
N ALA A 3 2.88 5.66 -14.99
CA ALA A 3 3.73 5.87 -13.82
C ALA A 3 4.16 7.34 -13.63
N TRP A 4 4.54 8.04 -14.71
CA TRP A 4 4.90 9.46 -14.68
C TRP A 4 3.73 10.38 -14.27
N ARG A 5 2.50 10.05 -14.69
CA ARG A 5 1.32 10.84 -14.29
C ARG A 5 1.05 10.68 -12.80
N THR A 6 1.14 9.44 -12.30
CA THR A 6 1.01 9.15 -10.87
C THR A 6 2.10 9.83 -10.06
N ASP A 7 3.36 9.73 -10.49
CA ASP A 7 4.52 10.40 -9.88
C ASP A 7 4.35 11.93 -9.84
N ASN A 8 3.73 12.54 -10.85
CA ASN A 8 3.42 13.97 -10.82
C ASN A 8 2.25 14.32 -9.89
N ALA A 9 1.27 13.43 -9.75
CA ALA A 9 0.06 13.69 -8.96
C ALA A 9 0.32 13.54 -7.46
N LEU A 10 1.04 12.49 -7.05
CA LEU A 10 1.22 12.12 -5.65
C LEU A 10 1.90 13.22 -4.79
N PRO A 11 3.03 13.85 -5.21
CA PRO A 11 3.67 14.93 -4.45
C PRO A 11 2.77 16.16 -4.27
N ARG A 12 1.75 16.34 -5.10
CA ARG A 12 0.76 17.43 -4.94
C ARG A 12 -0.35 17.04 -3.98
N LEU A 13 -0.77 15.77 -3.98
CA LEU A 13 -1.90 15.30 -3.17
C LEU A 13 -1.49 14.93 -1.75
N ILE A 14 -0.42 14.16 -1.58
CA ILE A 14 0.00 13.60 -0.28
C ILE A 14 0.22 14.68 0.78
N PRO A 15 0.97 15.79 0.52
CA PRO A 15 1.16 16.82 1.53
C PRO A 15 -0.14 17.49 1.98
N ARG A 16 -1.12 17.64 1.08
CA ARG A 16 -2.43 18.23 1.41
C ARG A 16 -3.25 17.30 2.31
N LEU A 17 -3.25 15.99 2.02
CA LEU A 17 -3.91 14.99 2.86
C LEU A 17 -3.24 14.92 4.24
N ARG A 18 -1.90 14.92 4.30
CA ARG A 18 -1.16 14.94 5.57
C ARG A 18 -1.43 16.21 6.37
N ALA A 19 -1.48 17.38 5.73
CA ALA A 19 -1.82 18.64 6.40
C ALA A 19 -3.25 18.66 6.95
N ALA A 20 -4.17 17.91 6.34
CA ALA A 20 -5.54 17.73 6.80
C ALA A 20 -5.70 16.62 7.87
N GLY A 21 -4.59 15.98 8.29
CA GLY A 21 -4.59 14.97 9.35
C GLY A 21 -4.91 13.55 8.88
N TYR A 22 -4.92 13.27 7.57
CA TYR A 22 -5.13 11.91 7.05
C TYR A 22 -3.86 11.08 7.08
N ASP A 23 -4.00 9.79 7.38
CA ASP A 23 -3.00 8.78 7.02
C ASP A 23 -3.13 8.44 5.53
N VAL A 24 -1.98 8.27 4.85
CA VAL A 24 -1.95 7.95 3.42
C VAL A 24 -1.14 6.68 3.19
N LEU A 25 -1.78 5.67 2.61
CA LEU A 25 -1.12 4.45 2.13
C LEU A 25 -1.15 4.46 0.60
N VAL A 26 0.00 4.24 -0.04
CA VAL A 26 0.13 4.16 -1.50
C VAL A 26 0.66 2.79 -1.88
N THR A 27 -0.07 2.08 -2.73
CA THR A 27 0.31 0.76 -3.24
C THR A 27 -0.29 0.51 -4.63
N ALA A 28 -0.06 -0.66 -5.20
CA ALA A 28 -0.69 -1.13 -6.43
C ALA A 28 -1.36 -2.49 -6.22
N ASP A 29 -2.28 -2.84 -7.11
CA ASP A 29 -2.94 -4.14 -7.18
C ASP A 29 -2.00 -5.20 -7.76
N HIS A 30 -1.22 -4.85 -8.78
CA HIS A 30 -0.23 -5.72 -9.42
C HIS A 30 0.91 -4.92 -10.08
N GLY A 31 1.95 -5.65 -10.51
CA GLY A 31 3.03 -5.12 -11.34
C GLY A 31 2.81 -5.31 -12.84
N MET A 32 3.84 -5.07 -13.63
CA MET A 32 3.79 -5.21 -15.10
C MET A 32 5.19 -5.52 -15.64
N ASN A 33 5.29 -6.44 -16.59
CA ASN A 33 6.58 -6.80 -17.19
C ASN A 33 6.99 -5.83 -18.32
N ALA A 34 8.16 -6.04 -18.90
CA ALA A 34 8.72 -5.17 -19.94
C ALA A 34 7.86 -5.10 -21.21
N ASP A 35 7.06 -6.14 -21.48
CA ASP A 35 6.14 -6.20 -22.64
C ASP A 35 4.78 -5.55 -22.35
N GLY A 36 4.54 -5.08 -21.13
CA GLY A 36 3.25 -4.51 -20.71
C GLY A 36 2.22 -5.53 -20.23
N HIS A 37 2.59 -6.81 -20.11
CA HIS A 37 1.70 -7.84 -19.56
C HIS A 37 1.74 -7.84 -18.04
N HIS A 38 0.60 -8.19 -17.44
CA HIS A 38 0.41 -8.19 -15.98
C HIS A 38 -0.23 -9.49 -15.46
N ALA A 39 -0.46 -10.47 -16.33
CA ALA A 39 -0.92 -11.80 -15.96
C ALA A 39 0.28 -12.73 -15.77
N GLY A 40 0.44 -13.31 -14.57
CA GLY A 40 1.47 -14.31 -14.30
C GLY A 40 2.02 -14.26 -12.88
N ASN A 41 3.03 -15.09 -12.62
CA ASN A 41 3.66 -15.24 -11.30
C ASN A 41 5.10 -14.73 -11.23
N GLN A 42 5.58 -14.04 -12.27
CA GLN A 42 6.90 -13.42 -12.26
C GLN A 42 7.00 -12.39 -11.12
N PRO A 43 8.17 -12.22 -10.47
CA PRO A 43 8.32 -11.26 -9.38
C PRO A 43 7.88 -9.84 -9.75
N CYS A 44 8.22 -9.35 -10.94
CA CYS A 44 7.83 -8.01 -11.42
C CYS A 44 6.32 -7.82 -11.62
N LEU A 45 5.54 -8.90 -11.61
CA LEU A 45 4.08 -8.87 -11.72
C LEU A 45 3.38 -8.90 -10.36
N ARG A 46 4.09 -9.31 -9.29
CA ARG A 46 3.52 -9.53 -7.95
C ARG A 46 4.11 -8.61 -6.88
N ALA A 47 5.37 -8.19 -7.03
CA ALA A 47 6.02 -7.26 -6.13
C ALA A 47 5.60 -5.83 -6.50
N VAL A 48 4.86 -5.18 -5.61
CA VAL A 48 4.37 -3.81 -5.76
C VAL A 48 4.95 -2.93 -4.66
N PRO A 49 5.13 -1.62 -4.90
CA PRO A 49 5.57 -0.71 -3.85
C PRO A 49 4.49 -0.56 -2.78
N PHE A 50 4.90 -0.39 -1.52
CA PHE A 50 4.03 0.04 -0.44
C PHE A 50 4.69 1.23 0.28
N TYR A 51 4.08 2.41 0.19
CA TYR A 51 4.52 3.60 0.91
C TYR A 51 3.48 3.96 1.97
N SER A 52 3.95 4.16 3.20
CA SER A 52 3.13 4.63 4.31
C SER A 52 3.53 6.03 4.72
N PHE A 53 2.55 6.93 4.77
CA PHE A 53 2.64 8.24 5.40
C PHE A 53 1.68 8.25 6.58
N SER A 54 2.02 7.45 7.60
CA SER A 54 1.29 7.31 8.86
C SER A 54 2.27 7.06 9.98
N GLU A 55 1.98 7.60 11.16
CA GLU A 55 2.76 7.34 12.39
C GLU A 55 2.39 6.01 13.06
N GLN A 56 1.28 5.39 12.65
CA GLN A 56 0.74 4.18 13.27
C GLN A 56 1.17 2.91 12.54
N VAL A 57 1.48 3.01 11.25
CA VAL A 57 1.87 1.88 10.40
C VAL A 57 3.38 1.68 10.43
N HIS A 58 3.82 0.47 10.77
CA HIS A 58 5.23 0.11 10.89
C HIS A 58 5.52 -1.26 10.26
N ALA A 59 6.56 -1.32 9.43
CA ALA A 59 7.13 -2.55 8.90
C ALA A 59 8.63 -2.37 8.66
N ASP A 60 9.39 -3.47 8.68
CA ASP A 60 10.78 -3.44 8.21
C ASP A 60 10.79 -3.18 6.69
N GLU A 61 11.56 -2.19 6.24
CA GLU A 61 11.67 -1.81 4.82
C GLU A 61 12.15 -2.96 3.92
N LYS A 62 12.85 -3.96 4.49
CA LYS A 62 13.34 -5.14 3.76
C LYS A 62 12.33 -6.29 3.74
N LEU A 63 11.25 -6.19 4.50
CA LEU A 63 10.24 -7.24 4.57
C LEU A 63 9.33 -7.19 3.34
N VAL A 64 9.14 -8.35 2.71
CA VAL A 64 8.09 -8.52 1.72
C VAL A 64 6.75 -8.62 2.46
N LEU A 65 5.87 -7.67 2.23
CA LEU A 65 4.56 -7.59 2.86
C LEU A 65 3.53 -8.39 2.07
N ASP A 66 2.60 -9.02 2.80
CA ASP A 66 1.42 -9.65 2.21
C ASP A 66 0.34 -8.58 1.99
N GLN A 67 -0.20 -8.51 0.77
CA GLN A 67 -1.22 -7.54 0.38
C GLN A 67 -2.52 -7.70 1.20
N GLY A 68 -2.79 -8.90 1.72
CA GLY A 68 -3.87 -9.17 2.64
C GLY A 68 -3.76 -8.42 3.97
N ALA A 69 -2.58 -7.88 4.32
CA ALA A 69 -2.39 -7.06 5.51
C ALA A 69 -3.03 -5.66 5.39
N ILE A 70 -3.32 -5.19 4.17
CA ILE A 70 -3.79 -3.82 3.94
C ILE A 70 -5.16 -3.58 4.57
N ALA A 71 -6.13 -4.48 4.34
CA ALA A 71 -7.47 -4.34 4.88
C ALA A 71 -7.51 -4.30 6.41
N PRO A 72 -6.91 -5.27 7.16
CA PRO A 72 -6.89 -5.21 8.62
C PRO A 72 -6.08 -4.00 9.13
N THR A 73 -5.05 -3.55 8.42
CA THR A 73 -4.34 -2.30 8.75
C THR A 73 -5.29 -1.09 8.69
N ILE A 74 -6.07 -0.94 7.62
CA ILE A 74 -7.03 0.16 7.48
C ILE A 74 -8.08 0.11 8.58
N LEU A 75 -8.63 -1.08 8.89
CA LEU A 75 -9.62 -1.23 9.96
C LEU A 75 -9.07 -0.76 11.31
N ASN A 76 -7.84 -1.16 11.65
CA ASN A 76 -7.18 -0.71 12.88
C ASN A 76 -6.99 0.82 12.91
N LEU A 77 -6.55 1.43 11.80
CA LEU A 77 -6.36 2.89 11.71
C LEU A 77 -7.65 3.70 11.92
N ILE A 78 -8.81 3.13 11.58
CA ILE A 78 -10.11 3.78 11.76
C ILE A 78 -10.88 3.29 13.00
N GLY A 79 -10.23 2.48 13.86
CA GLY A 79 -10.81 2.01 15.12
C GLY A 79 -11.93 0.97 14.96
N ILE A 80 -11.86 0.14 13.93
CA ILE A 80 -12.79 -0.97 13.69
C ILE A 80 -12.10 -2.31 13.95
N ASP A 81 -12.80 -3.20 14.65
CA ASP A 81 -12.32 -4.56 14.92
C ASP A 81 -12.07 -5.34 13.63
N THR A 82 -10.96 -6.07 13.61
CA THR A 82 -10.62 -6.94 12.47
C THR A 82 -11.43 -8.24 12.54
N PRO A 83 -12.19 -8.61 11.50
CA PRO A 83 -12.92 -9.89 11.48
C PRO A 83 -11.97 -11.10 11.51
N GLU A 84 -12.41 -12.20 12.12
CA GLU A 84 -11.63 -13.45 12.21
C GLU A 84 -11.21 -14.03 10.84
N SER A 85 -11.93 -13.68 9.76
CA SER A 85 -11.59 -14.10 8.40
C SER A 85 -10.37 -13.38 7.80
N MET A 86 -9.92 -12.25 8.39
CA MET A 86 -8.72 -11.54 7.99
C MET A 86 -7.50 -12.12 8.72
N ILE A 87 -6.97 -13.22 8.19
CA ILE A 87 -5.92 -14.02 8.83
C ILE A 87 -4.50 -13.44 8.70
N VAL A 88 -4.31 -12.43 7.85
CA VAL A 88 -3.02 -11.75 7.68
C VAL A 88 -2.95 -10.61 8.71
N PRO A 89 -1.91 -10.57 9.57
CA PRO A 89 -1.79 -9.51 10.58
C PRO A 89 -1.75 -8.10 9.99
N ALA A 90 -2.34 -7.14 10.71
CA ALA A 90 -2.23 -5.72 10.41
C ALA A 90 -0.79 -5.22 10.58
N LEU A 91 -0.44 -4.14 9.88
CA LEU A 91 0.87 -3.48 9.90
C LEU A 91 0.93 -2.34 10.93
N VAL A 92 0.01 -2.30 11.90
CA VAL A 92 0.03 -1.33 13.00
C VAL A 92 0.82 -1.90 14.19
N LYS A 93 1.37 -1.01 15.02
CA LYS A 93 1.98 -1.41 16.30
C LYS A 93 0.95 -1.79 17.35
#